data_AF-A0A6U8T7R6-F1
#
_entry.id   AF-A0A6U8T7R6-F1
#
_cell.length_a   1.000
_cell.length_b   1.000
_cell.length_c   1.000
_cell.angle_alpha   90.00
_cell.angle_beta   90.00
_cell.angle_gamma   90.00
#
_symmetry.space_group_name_H-M   'P 1'
#
loop_
_entity.id
_entity.type
_entity.pdbx_description
1 polymer ?
#
loop_
_entity_poly.entity_id
_entity_poly.type
_entity_poly.pdbx_seq_one_letter_code
_entity_poly.pdbx_strand_id
1 'polypeptide(L)'
;MSPDGLVLPRARNYSARGVGAEVVAWRGGGRWFTQRWRVTGFDRANDTLQFDPSTGGQGGEGMTRASQWYVENVLEEVDSAEEFFHDLAAGRLYYDFNASAPGAAPSEPQVWEATTTRALLSHVGTKARPAVGLTVRGLTLRDTLRTDLDPHGMPSGGDWALQRNGAIFLEGTEGATVAQCHLTRLDGNGVFLSGYNRNATITANEASWVGASAFAAWGWTSRCLNGNCSVRLPYPVGPDGRGGEQPRHTTISHNLVREIGIWQKQSSMWFQAADLSADLGCTLG
;
A
#
# COMPACT_ATOMS: atom_id res chain seq x y z
N MET A 1 22.72 -3.57 5.36
CA MET A 1 22.95 -3.64 6.82
C MET A 1 21.59 -3.68 7.50
N SER A 2 21.36 -4.63 8.40
CA SER A 2 20.22 -4.50 9.32
C SER A 2 20.37 -3.19 10.08
N PRO A 3 19.28 -2.53 10.47
CA PRO A 3 19.34 -1.19 11.04
C PRO A 3 20.18 -1.04 12.32
N ASP A 4 20.51 -2.15 12.96
CA ASP A 4 21.24 -2.30 14.22
C ASP A 4 22.49 -3.19 14.11
N GLY A 5 22.79 -3.76 12.93
CA GLY A 5 23.90 -4.71 12.75
C GLY A 5 23.69 -6.06 13.45
N LEU A 6 22.53 -6.28 14.07
CA LEU A 6 22.13 -7.59 14.56
C LEU A 6 21.48 -8.33 13.41
N VAL A 7 21.93 -9.55 13.19
CA VAL A 7 21.22 -10.51 12.35
C VAL A 7 20.44 -11.42 13.28
N LEU A 8 19.22 -11.78 12.88
CA LEU A 8 18.39 -12.71 13.64
C LEU A 8 19.23 -13.93 14.03
N PRO A 9 19.18 -14.39 15.29
CA PRO A 9 20.01 -15.50 15.77
C PRO A 9 19.96 -16.74 14.87
N ARG A 10 18.82 -16.94 14.19
CA ARG A 10 18.56 -18.05 13.27
C ARG A 10 18.86 -17.74 11.80
N ALA A 11 19.18 -16.52 11.39
CA ALA A 11 19.35 -16.20 9.96
C ALA A 11 20.52 -16.95 9.32
N ARG A 12 21.55 -17.27 10.11
CA ARG A 12 22.63 -18.18 9.71
C ARG A 12 22.16 -19.61 9.43
N ASN A 13 20.95 -19.98 9.79
CA ASN A 13 20.38 -21.29 9.51
C ASN A 13 19.27 -21.23 8.46
N TYR A 14 18.92 -20.03 7.97
CA TYR A 14 17.97 -19.91 6.87
C TYR A 14 18.53 -20.62 5.66
N SER A 15 17.72 -21.50 5.10
CA SER A 15 18.00 -22.18 3.85
C SER A 15 18.14 -21.16 2.72
N ALA A 16 18.70 -21.59 1.58
CA ALA A 16 18.71 -20.76 0.36
C ALA A 16 17.29 -20.37 -0.13
N ARG A 17 16.23 -20.95 0.46
CA ARG A 17 14.84 -20.54 0.27
C ARG A 17 14.47 -19.24 1.00
N GLY A 18 15.36 -18.69 1.82
CA GLY A 18 15.25 -17.32 2.36
C GLY A 18 15.35 -16.21 1.30
N VAL A 19 15.58 -16.56 0.02
CA VAL A 19 15.37 -15.64 -1.11
C VAL A 19 13.88 -15.37 -1.22
N GLY A 20 13.48 -14.12 -0.94
CA GLY A 20 12.08 -13.73 -0.82
C GLY A 20 11.66 -13.37 0.59
N ALA A 21 12.51 -13.55 1.61
CA ALA A 21 12.26 -12.99 2.93
C ALA A 21 12.03 -11.47 2.85
N GLU A 22 11.19 -10.94 3.73
CA GLU A 22 10.81 -9.55 3.72
C GLU A 22 11.14 -8.92 5.07
N VAL A 23 11.91 -7.84 5.06
CA VAL A 23 12.27 -7.10 6.27
C VAL A 23 11.41 -5.85 6.34
N VAL A 24 10.68 -5.70 7.44
CA VAL A 24 9.93 -4.48 7.77
C VAL A 24 10.67 -3.75 8.86
N ALA A 25 10.96 -2.47 8.64
CA ALA A 25 11.72 -1.65 9.57
C ALA A 25 11.04 -0.31 9.83
N TRP A 26 11.02 0.12 11.09
CA TRP A 26 10.56 1.46 11.48
C TRP A 26 11.67 2.49 11.27
N ARG A 27 11.33 3.56 10.57
CA ARG A 27 12.28 4.62 10.18
C ARG A 27 11.90 5.97 10.81
N GLY A 28 12.90 6.84 10.90
CA GLY A 28 12.82 8.15 11.55
C GLY A 28 12.84 8.05 13.07
N GLY A 29 13.46 9.01 13.75
CA GLY A 29 13.59 9.05 15.22
C GLY A 29 12.29 9.06 16.02
N GLY A 30 11.13 9.14 15.35
CA GLY A 30 9.80 8.99 15.95
C GLY A 30 8.98 7.79 15.41
N ARG A 31 9.59 6.90 14.62
CA ARG A 31 8.95 5.69 14.07
C ARG A 31 7.72 6.00 13.23
N TRP A 32 7.63 7.16 12.58
CA TRP A 32 6.41 7.65 11.95
C TRP A 32 6.03 6.90 10.66
N PHE A 33 6.94 6.10 10.10
CA PHE A 33 6.68 5.24 8.94
C PHE A 33 7.44 3.91 9.01
N THR A 34 7.02 2.98 8.17
CA THR A 34 7.67 1.68 7.95
C THR A 34 8.19 1.61 6.52
N GLN A 35 9.34 0.97 6.33
CA GLN A 35 9.81 0.54 5.02
C GLN A 35 9.89 -0.97 4.98
N ARG A 36 9.59 -1.52 3.81
CA ARG A 36 9.68 -2.95 3.57
C ARG A 36 10.61 -3.26 2.42
N TRP A 37 11.49 -4.22 2.67
CA TRP A 37 12.58 -4.59 1.78
C TRP A 37 12.51 -6.08 1.50
N ARG A 38 12.62 -6.45 0.23
CA ARG A 38 12.83 -7.85 -0.15
C ARG A 38 14.30 -8.21 0.03
N VAL A 39 14.57 -9.33 0.68
CA VAL A 39 15.92 -9.89 0.83
C VAL A 39 16.29 -10.69 -0.42
N THR A 40 17.44 -10.36 -1.00
CA THR A 40 18.00 -11.03 -2.18
C THR A 40 19.16 -11.96 -1.84
N GLY A 41 19.77 -11.79 -0.67
CA GLY A 41 20.90 -12.61 -0.24
C GLY A 41 21.26 -12.41 1.23
N PHE A 42 22.00 -13.38 1.75
CA PHE A 42 22.59 -13.32 3.08
C PHE A 42 24.09 -13.55 2.99
N ASP A 43 24.87 -12.52 3.31
CA ASP A 43 26.30 -12.62 3.49
C ASP A 43 26.60 -13.17 4.90
N ARG A 44 26.93 -14.46 4.94
CA ARG A 44 27.22 -15.21 6.18
C ARG A 44 28.54 -14.82 6.83
N ALA A 45 29.49 -14.29 6.06
CA ALA A 45 30.80 -13.92 6.59
C ALA A 45 30.68 -12.69 7.48
N ASN A 46 29.77 -11.78 7.11
CA ASN A 46 29.61 -10.48 7.76
C ASN A 46 28.25 -10.30 8.44
N ASP A 47 27.45 -11.37 8.54
CA ASP A 47 26.08 -11.33 9.03
C ASP A 47 25.31 -10.14 8.43
N THR A 48 25.13 -10.14 7.11
CA THR A 48 24.48 -9.02 6.43
C THR A 48 23.42 -9.48 5.44
N LEU A 49 22.22 -8.93 5.59
CA LEU A 49 21.16 -9.05 4.59
C LEU A 49 21.39 -8.07 3.44
N GLN A 50 21.28 -8.60 2.22
CA GLN A 50 21.26 -7.83 0.98
C GLN A 50 19.80 -7.62 0.56
N PHE A 51 19.48 -6.39 0.17
CA PHE A 51 18.11 -6.01 -0.19
C PHE A 51 17.97 -5.74 -1.69
N ASP A 52 16.79 -6.03 -2.22
CA ASP A 52 16.39 -5.66 -3.57
C ASP A 52 16.31 -4.13 -3.68
N PRO A 53 17.13 -3.48 -4.54
CA PRO A 53 17.15 -2.04 -4.69
C PRO A 53 15.86 -1.46 -5.29
N SER A 54 14.98 -2.30 -5.83
CA SER A 54 13.65 -1.88 -6.32
C SER A 54 12.59 -1.79 -5.22
N THR A 55 12.88 -2.25 -4.00
CA THR A 55 11.98 -2.21 -2.83
C THR A 55 12.41 -1.13 -1.83
N GLY A 56 11.66 -0.95 -0.73
CA GLY A 56 11.96 0.05 0.29
C GLY A 56 11.49 1.48 -0.01
N GLY A 57 10.76 1.68 -1.11
CA GLY A 57 10.29 2.97 -1.60
C GLY A 57 9.11 3.59 -0.84
N GLN A 58 8.72 3.08 0.32
CA GLN A 58 7.53 3.54 1.06
C GLN A 58 7.72 4.88 1.77
N GLY A 59 8.92 5.48 1.69
CA GLY A 59 9.22 6.82 2.18
C GLY A 59 10.25 7.55 1.32
N GLY A 60 10.16 8.88 1.27
CA GLY A 60 10.94 9.77 0.38
C GLY A 60 12.09 10.55 1.04
N GLU A 61 12.32 10.36 2.34
CA GLU A 61 13.27 11.18 3.13
C GLU A 61 14.75 10.85 2.91
N GLY A 62 15.07 9.83 2.12
CA GLY A 62 16.45 9.39 1.91
C GLY A 62 17.12 8.79 3.15
N MET A 63 16.35 8.34 4.14
CA MET A 63 16.88 7.74 5.37
C MET A 63 17.59 6.41 5.09
N THR A 64 18.85 6.32 5.52
CA THR A 64 19.66 5.11 5.36
C THR A 64 19.73 4.24 6.63
N ARG A 65 19.24 4.74 7.77
CA ARG A 65 19.19 4.01 9.07
C ARG A 65 17.75 3.81 9.53
N ALA A 66 17.49 2.71 10.24
CA ALA A 66 16.19 2.37 10.84
C ALA A 66 16.41 2.04 12.32
N SER A 67 15.33 1.77 13.02
CA SER A 67 15.35 1.34 14.41
C SER A 67 14.93 -0.13 14.52
N GLN A 68 13.81 -0.40 15.17
CA GLN A 68 13.21 -1.72 15.28
C GLN A 68 12.85 -2.25 13.89
N TRP A 69 12.87 -3.57 13.78
CA TRP A 69 12.53 -4.27 12.56
C TRP A 69 12.11 -5.71 12.90
N TYR A 70 11.41 -6.34 11.96
CA TYR A 70 11.14 -7.77 11.98
C TYR A 70 11.33 -8.35 10.58
N VAL A 71 11.44 -9.67 10.50
CA VAL A 71 11.43 -10.41 9.23
C VAL A 71 10.13 -11.19 9.12
N GLU A 72 9.67 -11.38 7.90
CA GLU A 72 8.57 -12.27 7.57
C GLU A 72 8.89 -13.02 6.26
N ASN A 73 8.02 -13.94 5.87
CA ASN A 73 8.21 -14.80 4.71
C ASN A 73 9.49 -15.67 4.78
N VAL A 74 9.71 -16.31 5.94
CA VAL A 74 10.81 -17.25 6.19
C VAL A 74 10.24 -18.52 6.79
N LEU A 75 10.44 -19.67 6.13
CA LEU A 75 9.90 -20.96 6.58
C LEU A 75 10.40 -21.34 7.98
N GLU A 76 11.68 -21.07 8.26
CA GLU A 76 12.32 -21.35 9.54
C GLU A 76 11.82 -20.48 10.70
N GLU A 77 11.04 -19.43 10.40
CA GLU A 77 10.35 -18.57 11.36
C GLU A 77 8.85 -18.84 11.42
N VAL A 78 8.36 -19.94 10.81
CA VAL A 78 7.04 -20.50 11.11
C VAL A 78 7.22 -21.38 12.36
N ASP A 79 7.14 -20.75 13.53
CA ASP A 79 7.45 -21.40 14.81
C ASP A 79 6.39 -21.22 15.89
N SER A 80 5.28 -20.56 15.55
CA SER A 80 4.11 -20.38 16.39
C SER A 80 2.82 -20.75 15.66
N ALA A 81 1.81 -21.16 16.44
CA ALA A 81 0.50 -21.49 15.91
C ALA A 81 -0.09 -20.34 15.08
N GLU A 82 -0.77 -20.69 13.98
CA GLU A 82 -1.42 -19.80 13.00
C GLU A 82 -0.45 -19.02 12.09
N GLU A 83 0.85 -19.28 12.20
CA GLU A 83 1.82 -18.79 11.22
C GLU A 83 1.86 -19.67 9.96
N PHE A 84 2.30 -19.06 8.86
CA PHE A 84 2.35 -19.75 7.58
C PHE A 84 3.49 -19.26 6.70
N PHE A 85 3.90 -20.12 5.77
CA PHE A 85 4.86 -19.82 4.72
C PHE A 85 4.39 -20.41 3.39
N HIS A 86 4.37 -19.59 2.35
CA HIS A 86 3.99 -20.03 1.02
C HIS A 86 5.24 -20.16 0.12
N ASP A 87 5.69 -21.38 -0.10
CA ASP A 87 6.75 -21.70 -1.05
C ASP A 87 6.20 -21.65 -2.47
N LEU A 88 6.24 -20.45 -3.08
CA LEU A 88 5.75 -20.21 -4.44
C LEU A 88 6.48 -21.06 -5.48
N ALA A 89 7.78 -21.31 -5.29
CA ALA A 89 8.59 -22.09 -6.22
C ALA A 89 8.21 -23.58 -6.19
N ALA A 90 7.91 -24.11 -5.01
CA ALA A 90 7.45 -25.48 -4.84
C ALA A 90 5.93 -25.65 -4.97
N GLY A 91 5.16 -24.56 -4.99
CA GLY A 91 3.70 -24.58 -4.96
C GLY A 91 3.13 -25.18 -3.67
N ARG A 92 3.75 -24.87 -2.52
CA ARG A 92 3.41 -25.47 -1.22
C ARG A 92 3.12 -24.42 -0.17
N LEU A 93 1.98 -24.56 0.49
CA LEU A 93 1.65 -23.81 1.71
C LEU A 93 2.04 -24.65 2.93
N TYR A 94 2.87 -24.07 3.78
CA TYR A 94 3.18 -24.56 5.11
C TYR A 94 2.36 -23.72 6.09
N TYR A 95 1.61 -24.36 6.98
CA TYR A 95 0.76 -23.69 7.97
C TYR A 95 0.89 -24.43 9.29
N ASP A 96 1.18 -23.71 10.36
CA ASP A 96 1.19 -24.28 11.71
C ASP A 96 -0.22 -24.19 12.32
N PHE A 97 -0.86 -25.33 12.54
CA PHE A 97 -2.20 -25.35 13.09
C PHE A 97 -2.19 -25.05 14.58
N ASN A 98 -3.13 -24.23 15.02
CA ASN A 98 -3.44 -24.08 16.44
C ASN A 98 -4.07 -25.37 16.97
N ALA A 99 -3.21 -26.28 17.41
CA ALA A 99 -3.59 -27.63 17.79
C ALA A 99 -3.15 -27.97 19.21
N SER A 100 -3.94 -28.79 19.89
CA SER A 100 -3.66 -29.25 21.26
C SER A 100 -2.56 -30.30 21.35
N ALA A 101 -2.10 -30.84 20.22
CA ALA A 101 -1.02 -31.83 20.15
C ALA A 101 -0.11 -31.54 18.95
N PRO A 102 1.21 -31.79 19.07
CA PRO A 102 2.16 -31.61 17.97
C PRO A 102 1.77 -32.41 16.72
N GLY A 103 1.70 -31.74 15.57
CA GLY A 103 1.37 -32.37 14.28
C GLY A 103 -0.11 -32.71 14.09
N ALA A 104 -0.99 -32.33 15.02
CA ALA A 104 -2.43 -32.46 14.80
C ALA A 104 -2.90 -31.41 13.78
N ALA A 105 -3.72 -31.86 12.84
CA ALA A 105 -4.37 -31.02 11.83
C ALA A 105 -5.89 -31.20 11.93
N PRO A 106 -6.69 -30.23 11.45
CA PRO A 106 -8.14 -30.38 11.37
C PRO A 106 -8.52 -31.67 10.63
N SER A 107 -9.50 -32.41 11.15
CA SER A 107 -10.05 -33.61 10.49
C SER A 107 -10.93 -33.27 9.30
N GLU A 108 -11.55 -32.09 9.32
CA GLU A 108 -12.46 -31.63 8.28
C GLU A 108 -11.70 -31.00 7.09
N PRO A 109 -12.24 -31.11 5.87
CA PRO A 109 -11.68 -30.42 4.70
C PRO A 109 -11.52 -28.92 4.94
N GLN A 110 -10.34 -28.40 4.65
CA GLN A 110 -10.03 -26.97 4.77
C GLN A 110 -10.19 -26.28 3.41
N VAL A 111 -10.74 -25.07 3.41
CA VAL A 111 -10.77 -24.19 2.24
C VAL A 111 -9.70 -23.13 2.43
N TRP A 112 -8.78 -23.05 1.46
CA TRP A 112 -7.67 -22.09 1.48
C TRP A 112 -7.81 -21.14 0.30
N GLU A 113 -7.68 -19.85 0.58
CA GLU A 113 -7.76 -18.79 -0.42
C GLU A 113 -6.48 -17.95 -0.32
N ALA A 114 -5.83 -17.75 -1.47
CA ALA A 114 -4.69 -16.84 -1.59
C ALA A 114 -5.07 -15.71 -2.55
N THR A 115 -4.81 -14.47 -2.13
CA THR A 115 -5.13 -13.29 -2.91
C THR A 115 -4.12 -13.10 -4.04
N THR A 116 -4.58 -12.71 -5.22
CA THR A 116 -3.71 -12.45 -6.40
C THR A 116 -4.03 -11.13 -7.08
N THR A 117 -5.23 -10.60 -6.86
CA THR A 117 -5.76 -9.42 -7.55
C THR A 117 -5.53 -8.15 -6.72
N ARG A 118 -4.99 -7.10 -7.34
CA ARG A 118 -4.69 -5.82 -6.70
C ARG A 118 -5.86 -4.83 -6.68
N ALA A 119 -6.70 -4.88 -7.72
CA ALA A 119 -7.85 -4.02 -7.90
C ALA A 119 -9.02 -4.89 -8.39
N LEU A 120 -10.14 -4.82 -7.69
CA LEU A 120 -11.36 -5.59 -8.01
C LEU A 120 -12.19 -4.86 -9.07
N LEU A 121 -12.24 -3.54 -8.98
CA LEU A 121 -12.90 -2.67 -9.94
C LEU A 121 -11.93 -1.57 -10.37
N SER A 122 -11.65 -1.48 -11.67
CA SER A 122 -10.74 -0.48 -12.21
C SER A 122 -11.36 0.20 -13.43
N HIS A 123 -11.36 1.53 -13.41
CA HIS A 123 -11.64 2.34 -14.58
C HIS A 123 -10.46 3.28 -14.86
N VAL A 124 -9.96 3.23 -16.09
CA VAL A 124 -8.87 4.08 -16.57
C VAL A 124 -9.32 4.85 -17.81
N GLY A 125 -9.79 6.08 -17.58
CA GLY A 125 -10.13 7.06 -18.58
C GLY A 125 -9.04 8.13 -18.72
N THR A 126 -9.40 9.24 -19.35
CA THR A 126 -8.51 10.42 -19.47
C THR A 126 -9.31 11.69 -19.28
N LYS A 127 -8.66 12.80 -18.94
CA LYS A 127 -9.31 14.12 -18.94
C LYS A 127 -10.05 14.46 -20.24
N ALA A 128 -9.52 14.02 -21.40
CA ALA A 128 -10.14 14.28 -22.70
C ALA A 128 -11.36 13.39 -22.99
N ARG A 129 -11.45 12.22 -22.35
CA ARG A 129 -12.52 11.24 -22.52
C ARG A 129 -12.83 10.60 -21.16
N PRO A 130 -13.48 11.33 -20.24
CA PRO A 130 -13.77 10.80 -18.93
C PRO A 130 -14.97 9.86 -18.98
N ALA A 131 -15.02 8.88 -18.08
CA ALA A 131 -16.28 8.20 -17.77
C ALA A 131 -17.16 9.08 -16.89
N VAL A 132 -18.44 9.20 -17.25
CA VAL A 132 -19.40 10.06 -16.56
C VAL A 132 -20.44 9.20 -15.83
N GLY A 133 -20.70 9.51 -14.56
CA GLY A 133 -21.79 8.91 -13.79
C GLY A 133 -21.59 7.46 -13.35
N LEU A 134 -20.33 6.99 -13.27
CA LEU A 134 -20.01 5.64 -12.78
C LEU A 134 -20.45 5.51 -11.31
N THR A 135 -21.20 4.45 -10.98
CA THR A 135 -21.63 4.19 -9.59
C THR A 135 -21.29 2.76 -9.17
N VAL A 136 -20.53 2.63 -8.08
CA VAL A 136 -20.34 1.38 -7.34
C VAL A 136 -21.16 1.47 -6.07
N ARG A 137 -22.15 0.57 -5.90
CA ARG A 137 -23.07 0.67 -4.76
C ARG A 137 -23.49 -0.67 -4.19
N GLY A 138 -23.50 -0.79 -2.86
CA GLY A 138 -24.10 -1.93 -2.16
C GLY A 138 -23.29 -3.22 -2.27
N LEU A 139 -21.98 -3.14 -2.53
CA LEU A 139 -21.11 -4.31 -2.70
C LEU A 139 -20.23 -4.54 -1.48
N THR A 140 -20.00 -5.81 -1.14
CA THR A 140 -18.86 -6.21 -0.30
C THR A 140 -17.69 -6.54 -1.21
N LEU A 141 -16.60 -5.79 -1.07
CA LEU A 141 -15.37 -5.93 -1.85
C LEU A 141 -14.26 -6.34 -0.89
N ARG A 142 -13.65 -7.50 -1.15
CA ARG A 142 -12.67 -8.11 -0.24
C ARG A 142 -11.55 -8.88 -0.93
N ASP A 143 -10.53 -9.18 -0.16
CA ASP A 143 -9.42 -10.08 -0.46
C ASP A 143 -8.56 -9.63 -1.65
N THR A 144 -8.08 -8.39 -1.61
CA THR A 144 -7.04 -7.92 -2.54
C THR A 144 -5.64 -8.29 -2.06
N LEU A 145 -4.74 -8.52 -3.00
CA LEU A 145 -3.33 -8.80 -2.75
C LEU A 145 -2.65 -7.65 -1.98
N ARG A 146 -1.68 -8.01 -1.13
CA ARG A 146 -0.77 -7.08 -0.47
C ARG A 146 0.11 -6.33 -1.47
N THR A 147 0.29 -5.04 -1.23
CA THR A 147 0.83 -4.11 -2.24
C THR A 147 1.90 -3.16 -1.72
N ASP A 148 2.32 -3.33 -0.47
CA ASP A 148 3.36 -2.50 0.15
C ASP A 148 4.74 -2.64 -0.51
N LEU A 149 5.02 -3.72 -1.24
CA LEU A 149 6.23 -3.87 -2.06
C LEU A 149 6.07 -3.45 -3.53
N ASP A 150 4.88 -3.05 -3.95
CA ASP A 150 4.68 -2.52 -5.30
C ASP A 150 5.36 -1.14 -5.44
N PRO A 151 5.56 -0.65 -6.69
CA PRO A 151 6.11 0.68 -6.90
C PRO A 151 5.31 1.77 -6.17
N HIS A 152 6.00 2.48 -5.27
CA HIS A 152 5.49 3.66 -4.61
C HIS A 152 6.00 4.90 -5.35
N GLY A 153 5.20 5.96 -5.39
CA GLY A 153 5.70 7.26 -5.81
C GLY A 153 5.31 8.35 -4.82
N MET A 154 5.90 9.53 -5.01
CA MET A 154 5.84 10.64 -4.05
C MET A 154 4.77 11.66 -4.47
N PRO A 155 3.55 11.58 -3.92
CA PRO A 155 2.44 12.42 -4.37
C PRO A 155 2.68 13.92 -4.33
N SER A 156 3.34 14.39 -3.28
CA SER A 156 3.61 15.82 -3.05
C SER A 156 5.10 16.17 -3.13
N GLY A 157 5.94 15.22 -3.60
CA GLY A 157 7.41 15.35 -3.47
C GLY A 157 7.91 15.37 -2.02
N GLY A 158 7.07 15.00 -1.06
CA GLY A 158 7.36 14.96 0.38
C GLY A 158 7.91 13.62 0.87
N ASP A 159 7.89 13.44 2.18
CA ASP A 159 8.38 12.27 2.91
C ASP A 159 7.52 11.01 2.73
N TRP A 160 6.22 11.15 2.47
CA TRP A 160 5.30 10.03 2.30
C TRP A 160 5.19 9.60 0.83
N ALA A 161 5.47 8.31 0.58
CA ALA A 161 5.25 7.68 -0.70
C ALA A 161 4.03 6.75 -0.65
N LEU A 162 3.28 6.70 -1.75
CA LEU A 162 2.04 5.96 -1.85
C LEU A 162 2.06 5.06 -3.08
N GLN A 163 1.56 3.84 -2.91
CA GLN A 163 1.27 2.98 -4.05
C GLN A 163 0.01 3.50 -4.76
N ARG A 164 0.14 3.76 -6.07
CA ARG A 164 -0.94 4.33 -6.89
C ARG A 164 -1.92 3.25 -7.36
N ASN A 165 -2.63 2.64 -6.42
CA ASN A 165 -3.60 1.58 -6.66
C ASN A 165 -4.65 1.53 -5.53
N GLY A 166 -5.78 0.88 -5.76
CA GLY A 166 -6.76 0.52 -4.72
C GLY A 166 -7.70 -0.58 -5.17
N ALA A 167 -8.44 -1.18 -4.23
CA ALA A 167 -9.44 -2.20 -4.55
C ALA A 167 -10.51 -1.68 -5.51
N ILE A 168 -10.89 -0.41 -5.37
CA ILE A 168 -11.56 0.38 -6.40
C ILE A 168 -10.56 1.44 -6.90
N PHE A 169 -10.18 1.37 -8.18
CA PHE A 169 -9.28 2.31 -8.82
C PHE A 169 -10.02 3.13 -9.88
N LEU A 170 -10.00 4.46 -9.76
CA LEU A 170 -10.70 5.36 -10.68
C LEU A 170 -9.75 6.44 -11.20
N GLU A 171 -9.58 6.48 -12.51
CA GLU A 171 -8.84 7.52 -13.23
C GLU A 171 -9.64 8.01 -14.42
N GLY A 172 -9.65 9.32 -14.66
CA GLY A 172 -10.40 9.92 -15.75
C GLY A 172 -11.92 9.82 -15.58
N THR A 173 -12.47 10.28 -14.44
CA THR A 173 -13.92 10.21 -14.18
C THR A 173 -14.57 11.56 -13.84
N GLU A 174 -15.87 11.67 -14.12
CA GLU A 174 -16.71 12.80 -13.70
C GLU A 174 -18.00 12.29 -13.05
N GLY A 175 -18.27 12.73 -11.82
CA GLY A 175 -19.45 12.30 -11.06
C GLY A 175 -19.42 10.83 -10.62
N ALA A 176 -18.23 10.24 -10.45
CA ALA A 176 -18.11 8.86 -9.97
C ALA A 176 -18.55 8.75 -8.51
N THR A 177 -19.34 7.73 -8.18
CA THR A 177 -19.88 7.50 -6.84
C THR A 177 -19.52 6.11 -6.32
N VAL A 178 -18.97 6.04 -5.10
CA VAL A 178 -18.81 4.81 -4.33
C VAL A 178 -19.66 4.94 -3.07
N ALA A 179 -20.73 4.15 -2.98
CA ALA A 179 -21.71 4.32 -1.92
C ALA A 179 -22.19 3.01 -1.28
N GLN A 180 -22.39 3.00 0.03
CA GLN A 180 -23.01 1.85 0.72
C GLN A 180 -22.25 0.53 0.52
N CYS A 181 -20.94 0.59 0.30
CA CYS A 181 -20.09 -0.58 0.12
C CYS A 181 -19.43 -0.97 1.45
N HIS A 182 -19.10 -2.26 1.58
CA HIS A 182 -18.22 -2.78 2.62
C HIS A 182 -16.87 -3.16 1.99
N LEU A 183 -15.84 -2.39 2.30
CA LEU A 183 -14.47 -2.58 1.82
C LEU A 183 -13.69 -3.29 2.94
N THR A 184 -13.40 -4.58 2.79
CA THR A 184 -12.84 -5.37 3.90
C THR A 184 -11.77 -6.37 3.51
N ARG A 185 -10.77 -6.63 4.36
CA ARG A 185 -9.63 -7.51 4.04
C ARG A 185 -8.96 -7.13 2.73
N LEU A 186 -8.65 -5.84 2.60
CA LEU A 186 -8.01 -5.29 1.42
C LEU A 186 -6.57 -4.97 1.76
N ASP A 187 -5.60 -5.77 1.32
CA ASP A 187 -4.19 -5.60 1.71
C ASP A 187 -3.46 -4.42 1.01
N GLY A 188 -4.21 -3.52 0.37
CA GLY A 188 -3.72 -2.26 -0.22
C GLY A 188 -4.59 -1.07 0.20
N ASN A 189 -4.78 -0.09 -0.71
CA ASN A 189 -5.76 0.98 -0.47
C ASN A 189 -7.19 0.52 -0.81
N GLY A 190 -8.19 1.09 -0.14
CA GLY A 190 -9.61 0.80 -0.42
C GLY A 190 -10.10 1.43 -1.73
N VAL A 191 -10.30 2.75 -1.75
CA VAL A 191 -10.65 3.52 -2.96
C VAL A 191 -9.49 4.44 -3.33
N PHE A 192 -9.09 4.42 -4.60
CA PHE A 192 -8.04 5.28 -5.12
C PHE A 192 -8.54 6.12 -6.29
N LEU A 193 -8.53 7.45 -6.12
CA LEU A 193 -8.80 8.42 -7.17
C LEU A 193 -7.47 8.89 -7.78
N SER A 194 -7.08 8.30 -8.90
CA SER A 194 -5.85 8.61 -9.61
C SER A 194 -6.08 9.62 -10.72
N GLY A 195 -5.18 10.59 -10.87
CA GLY A 195 -5.20 11.51 -11.99
C GLY A 195 -6.48 12.35 -12.04
N TYR A 196 -7.00 12.57 -13.25
CA TYR A 196 -8.21 13.38 -13.43
C TYR A 196 -9.47 12.73 -12.82
N ASN A 197 -10.05 13.37 -11.81
CA ASN A 197 -11.39 13.05 -11.31
C ASN A 197 -12.14 14.36 -10.99
N ARG A 198 -13.44 14.46 -11.28
CA ARG A 198 -14.29 15.60 -10.92
C ARG A 198 -15.53 15.16 -10.19
N ASN A 199 -15.86 15.85 -9.10
CA ASN A 199 -17.11 15.65 -8.37
C ASN A 199 -17.30 14.19 -7.92
N ALA A 200 -16.22 13.51 -7.54
CA ALA A 200 -16.31 12.14 -7.03
C ALA A 200 -16.99 12.14 -5.65
N THR A 201 -17.83 11.16 -5.37
CA THR A 201 -18.51 11.02 -4.07
C THR A 201 -18.21 9.66 -3.45
N ILE A 202 -17.62 9.66 -2.25
CA ILE A 202 -17.39 8.45 -1.45
C ILE A 202 -18.24 8.58 -0.18
N THR A 203 -19.37 7.87 -0.10
CA THR A 203 -20.35 8.09 0.96
C THR A 203 -20.97 6.83 1.55
N ALA A 204 -21.28 6.83 2.84
CA ALA A 204 -21.99 5.74 3.51
C ALA A 204 -21.31 4.36 3.37
N ASN A 205 -19.98 4.31 3.20
CA ASN A 205 -19.23 3.05 3.12
C ASN A 205 -18.69 2.64 4.50
N GLU A 206 -18.46 1.35 4.68
CA GLU A 206 -17.63 0.83 5.76
C GLU A 206 -16.29 0.35 5.18
N ALA A 207 -15.18 0.84 5.74
CA ALA A 207 -13.84 0.31 5.48
C ALA A 207 -13.28 -0.30 6.76
N SER A 208 -12.96 -1.59 6.72
CA SER A 208 -12.46 -2.35 7.87
C SER A 208 -11.35 -3.30 7.41
N TRP A 209 -10.29 -3.49 8.18
CA TRP A 209 -9.19 -4.38 7.81
C TRP A 209 -8.54 -4.03 6.46
N VAL A 210 -8.05 -2.80 6.35
CA VAL A 210 -7.39 -2.27 5.15
C VAL A 210 -5.88 -2.14 5.38
N GLY A 211 -5.09 -2.65 4.45
CA GLY A 211 -3.63 -2.72 4.52
C GLY A 211 -2.94 -1.36 4.54
N ALA A 212 -3.45 -0.42 3.75
CA ALA A 212 -2.96 0.95 3.64
C ALA A 212 -4.07 1.96 3.96
N SER A 213 -4.28 2.97 3.11
CA SER A 213 -5.31 4.00 3.34
C SER A 213 -6.70 3.52 2.91
N ALA A 214 -7.74 3.90 3.65
CA ALA A 214 -9.10 3.57 3.26
C ALA A 214 -9.46 4.24 1.93
N PHE A 215 -9.21 5.55 1.83
CA PHE A 215 -9.45 6.34 0.64
C PHE A 215 -8.23 7.22 0.33
N ALA A 216 -7.86 7.33 -0.93
CA ALA A 216 -6.75 8.18 -1.35
C ALA A 216 -7.03 8.87 -2.69
N ALA A 217 -6.51 10.08 -2.85
CA ALA A 217 -6.50 10.84 -4.09
C ALA A 217 -5.09 11.33 -4.41
N TRP A 218 -4.67 11.13 -5.64
CA TRP A 218 -3.40 11.61 -6.14
C TRP A 218 -3.53 12.00 -7.62
N GLY A 219 -3.24 13.27 -7.93
CA GLY A 219 -3.21 13.78 -9.29
C GLY A 219 -1.88 13.62 -10.01
N TRP A 220 -1.89 13.93 -11.31
CA TRP A 220 -0.64 14.10 -12.04
C TRP A 220 -0.20 15.56 -12.01
N THR A 221 1.09 15.77 -11.84
CA THR A 221 1.73 17.08 -11.91
C THR A 221 2.80 17.08 -12.98
N SER A 222 3.17 18.29 -13.41
CA SER A 222 4.26 18.50 -14.36
C SER A 222 5.57 18.79 -13.63
N ARG A 223 6.68 18.60 -14.35
CA ARG A 223 8.05 18.84 -13.86
C ARG A 223 8.43 20.32 -13.80
N CYS A 224 7.54 21.23 -14.21
CA CYS A 224 7.83 22.66 -14.21
C CYS A 224 7.97 23.18 -12.78
N LEU A 225 9.10 23.84 -12.49
CA LEU A 225 9.33 24.44 -11.18
C LEU A 225 8.78 25.87 -11.09
N ASN A 226 8.65 26.55 -12.24
CA ASN A 226 8.21 27.95 -12.31
C ASN A 226 7.09 28.15 -13.35
N GLY A 227 6.43 29.31 -13.26
CA GLY A 227 5.23 29.61 -14.06
C GLY A 227 5.44 29.59 -15.58
N ASN A 228 6.62 29.88 -16.11
CA ASN A 228 6.88 29.78 -17.55
C ASN A 228 7.51 28.43 -17.96
N CYS A 229 7.71 27.51 -17.01
CA CYS A 229 8.38 26.23 -17.21
C CYS A 229 9.80 26.31 -17.81
N SER A 230 10.49 27.44 -17.61
CA SER A 230 11.89 27.55 -18.03
C SER A 230 12.84 26.72 -17.16
N VAL A 231 12.40 26.37 -15.94
CA VAL A 231 13.11 25.47 -15.03
C VAL A 231 12.29 24.20 -14.85
N ARG A 232 12.93 23.05 -15.08
CA ARG A 232 12.31 21.73 -14.93
C ARG A 232 13.09 20.89 -13.92
N LEU A 233 12.36 20.18 -13.06
CA LEU A 233 12.96 19.21 -12.15
C LEU A 233 13.48 17.99 -12.92
N PRO A 234 14.60 17.38 -12.51
CA PRO A 234 15.12 16.18 -13.15
C PRO A 234 14.26 14.93 -12.88
N TYR A 235 13.43 14.97 -11.83
CA TYR A 235 12.52 13.90 -11.42
C TYR A 235 11.22 13.89 -12.24
N PRO A 236 10.52 12.74 -12.34
CA PRO A 236 9.27 12.63 -13.08
C PRO A 236 8.09 13.35 -12.43
N VAL A 237 8.20 13.68 -11.14
CA VAL A 237 7.19 14.42 -10.36
C VAL A 237 7.66 15.85 -10.09
N GLY A 238 6.73 16.80 -10.09
CA GLY A 238 7.01 18.20 -9.77
C GLY A 238 5.81 18.93 -9.15
N PRO A 239 5.97 20.22 -8.81
CA PRO A 239 4.92 20.95 -8.07
C PRO A 239 3.80 21.48 -8.98
N ASP A 240 3.96 21.43 -10.31
CA ASP A 240 3.06 22.15 -11.21
C ASP A 240 1.78 21.37 -11.54
N GLY A 241 0.69 21.76 -10.87
CA GLY A 241 -0.65 21.18 -11.08
C GLY A 241 -1.49 21.81 -12.22
N ARG A 242 -0.97 22.78 -12.99
CA ARG A 242 -1.80 23.55 -13.96
C ARG A 242 -2.41 22.71 -15.09
N GLY A 243 -1.89 21.52 -15.36
CA GLY A 243 -2.48 20.56 -16.30
C GLY A 243 -3.91 20.13 -15.93
N GLY A 244 -4.30 20.28 -14.66
CA GLY A 244 -5.63 19.97 -14.18
C GLY A 244 -5.90 18.47 -14.02
N GLU A 245 -4.85 17.66 -13.96
CA GLU A 245 -4.91 16.19 -13.80
C GLU A 245 -5.04 15.75 -12.33
N GLN A 246 -5.46 16.64 -11.43
CA GLN A 246 -5.69 16.31 -10.03
C GLN A 246 -7.17 16.05 -9.76
N PRO A 247 -7.53 15.14 -8.83
CA PRO A 247 -8.90 14.99 -8.34
C PRO A 247 -9.40 16.30 -7.71
N ARG A 248 -10.57 16.79 -8.14
CA ARG A 248 -11.17 18.04 -7.63
C ARG A 248 -12.63 17.85 -7.25
N HIS A 249 -13.06 18.61 -6.25
CA HIS A 249 -14.44 18.61 -5.74
C HIS A 249 -14.91 17.23 -5.26
N THR A 250 -14.00 16.43 -4.68
CA THR A 250 -14.35 15.15 -4.08
C THR A 250 -15.14 15.38 -2.79
N THR A 251 -16.27 14.71 -2.65
CA THR A 251 -17.08 14.69 -1.42
C THR A 251 -16.88 13.37 -0.69
N ILE A 252 -16.55 13.43 0.59
CA ILE A 252 -16.40 12.26 1.47
C ILE A 252 -17.26 12.49 2.70
N SER A 253 -18.29 11.66 2.88
CA SER A 253 -19.26 11.87 3.95
C SER A 253 -19.82 10.55 4.48
N HIS A 254 -20.19 10.49 5.75
CA HIS A 254 -20.91 9.35 6.33
C HIS A 254 -20.22 7.98 6.21
N ASN A 255 -18.89 7.92 6.04
CA ASN A 255 -18.16 6.66 6.00
C ASN A 255 -17.70 6.25 7.40
N LEU A 256 -17.77 4.95 7.70
CA LEU A 256 -17.15 4.35 8.89
C LEU A 256 -15.82 3.73 8.51
N VAL A 257 -14.73 4.14 9.16
CA VAL A 257 -13.39 3.60 8.88
C VAL A 257 -12.75 3.11 10.19
N ARG A 258 -12.33 1.85 10.19
CA ARG A 258 -11.72 1.15 11.33
C ARG A 258 -10.68 0.14 10.84
N GLU A 259 -9.75 -0.26 11.71
CA GLU A 259 -8.66 -1.20 11.42
C GLU A 259 -7.97 -0.98 10.05
N ILE A 260 -7.35 0.19 9.88
CA ILE A 260 -6.57 0.51 8.66
C ILE A 260 -5.07 0.53 8.97
N GLY A 261 -4.24 0.51 7.92
CA GLY A 261 -2.80 0.57 8.06
C GLY A 261 -2.18 -0.71 8.60
N ILE A 262 -2.78 -1.87 8.34
CA ILE A 262 -2.28 -3.18 8.79
C ILE A 262 -0.84 -3.40 8.32
N TRP A 263 -0.55 -3.03 7.07
CA TRP A 263 0.76 -3.23 6.45
C TRP A 263 1.57 -1.93 6.36
N GLN A 264 0.91 -0.78 6.19
CA GLN A 264 1.56 0.51 6.05
C GLN A 264 1.16 1.48 7.17
N LYS A 265 2.17 1.90 7.95
CA LYS A 265 1.97 2.81 9.08
C LYS A 265 1.49 4.21 8.66
N GLN A 266 2.06 4.77 7.60
CA GLN A 266 1.56 6.01 7.01
C GLN A 266 0.33 5.68 6.17
N SER A 267 -0.81 5.71 6.82
CA SER A 267 -2.13 5.44 6.26
C SER A 267 -3.15 6.40 6.87
N SER A 268 -4.28 6.56 6.21
CA SER A 268 -5.31 7.50 6.63
C SER A 268 -6.70 7.04 6.19
N MET A 269 -7.73 7.59 6.86
CA MET A 269 -9.10 7.48 6.37
C MET A 269 -9.23 8.14 4.99
N TRP A 270 -8.64 9.32 4.82
CA TRP A 270 -8.56 10.03 3.55
C TRP A 270 -7.18 10.67 3.39
N PHE A 271 -6.51 10.34 2.30
CA PHE A 271 -5.33 11.04 1.83
C PHE A 271 -5.64 11.84 0.57
N GLN A 272 -5.10 13.04 0.48
CA GLN A 272 -5.08 13.81 -0.75
C GLN A 272 -3.73 14.47 -0.94
N ALA A 273 -3.11 14.22 -2.09
CA ALA A 273 -1.86 14.87 -2.47
C ALA A 273 -2.01 16.41 -2.46
N ALA A 274 -0.96 17.12 -2.08
CA ALA A 274 -0.93 18.59 -2.02
C ALA A 274 -0.69 19.24 -3.40
N ASP A 275 -1.02 18.54 -4.48
CA ASP A 275 -0.89 18.98 -5.87
C ASP A 275 -2.02 19.93 -6.32
N LEU A 276 -2.85 20.37 -5.37
CA LEU A 276 -4.09 21.09 -5.58
C LEU A 276 -4.04 22.50 -5.01
N SER A 277 -4.44 23.48 -5.83
CA SER A 277 -5.04 24.71 -5.32
C SER A 277 -6.38 24.35 -4.68
N ALA A 278 -6.40 24.10 -3.37
CA ALA A 278 -7.63 23.88 -2.64
C ALA A 278 -8.29 25.23 -2.34
N ASP A 279 -9.45 25.48 -2.95
CA ASP A 279 -10.44 26.39 -2.36
C ASP A 279 -11.10 25.59 -1.23
N LEU A 280 -10.58 25.74 0.00
CA LEU A 280 -11.13 25.12 1.20
C LEU A 280 -12.38 25.89 1.65
N GLY A 281 -13.49 25.69 0.94
CA GLY A 281 -14.82 25.97 1.45
C GLY A 281 -15.24 24.89 2.44
N CYS A 282 -14.66 24.90 3.64
CA CYS A 282 -15.11 24.06 4.74
C CYS A 282 -16.31 24.74 5.42
N THR A 283 -17.54 24.41 5.01
CA THR A 283 -18.72 24.66 5.83
C THR A 283 -19.01 23.41 6.65
N LEU A 284 -18.57 23.42 7.91
CA LEU A 284 -19.16 22.59 8.95
C LEU A 284 -20.55 23.15 9.25
N GLY A 285 -21.58 22.36 8.99
CA GLY A 285 -22.97 22.61 9.38
C GLY A 285 -23.54 21.34 9.99
#